data_AF-A0A497RTK6-F1
#
_entry.id   AF-A0A497RTK6-F1
#
_cell.length_a   1.000
_cell.length_b   1.000
_cell.length_c   1.000
_cell.angle_alpha   90.00
_cell.angle_beta   90.00
_cell.angle_gamma   90.00
#
_symmetry.space_group_name_H-M   'P 1'
#
loop_
_entity.id
_entity.type
_entity.pdbx_description
1 polymer ?
#
loop_
_entity_poly.entity_id
_entity_poly.type
_entity_poly.pdbx_seq_one_letter_code
_entity_poly.pdbx_strand_id
1 'polypeptide(L)'
;MGELARFLSEIRRDPDIKKVLFDTSFLDSVGRTLEKRGFEETRLFLWDSHSREDLEKQAIALLGILGKMEGVDMLRKNRVISSHIIRNIHRMLK
;
A
#
# COMPACT_ATOMS: atom_id res chain seq x y z
N MET A 1 5.94 -20.00 8.32
CA MET A 1 5.46 -19.11 7.23
C MET A 1 6.53 -18.08 6.96
N GLY A 2 6.83 -17.76 5.69
CA GLY A 2 7.79 -16.71 5.35
C GLY A 2 7.27 -15.30 5.69
N GLU A 3 8.18 -14.34 5.86
CA GLU A 3 7.85 -12.94 6.24
C GLU A 3 6.81 -12.31 5.31
N LEU A 4 6.96 -12.51 4.00
CA LEU A 4 5.99 -12.02 3.01
C LEU A 4 4.59 -12.61 3.25
N ALA A 5 4.48 -13.92 3.46
CA ALA A 5 3.19 -14.57 3.69
C ALA A 5 2.50 -14.06 4.97
N ARG A 6 3.29 -13.78 6.02
CA ARG A 6 2.80 -13.17 7.26
C ARG A 6 2.28 -11.76 6.99
N PHE A 7 3.05 -10.93 6.30
CA PHE A 7 2.65 -9.57 5.93
C PHE A 7 1.36 -9.53 5.10
N LEU A 8 1.23 -10.38 4.07
CA LEU A 8 0.00 -10.44 3.27
C LEU A 8 -1.22 -10.90 4.10
N SER A 9 -1.00 -11.83 5.04
CA SER A 9 -2.04 -12.28 5.97
C SER A 9 -2.48 -11.17 6.93
N GLU A 10 -1.53 -10.37 7.43
CA GLU A 10 -1.81 -9.21 8.28
C GLU A 10 -2.64 -8.16 7.54
N ILE A 11 -2.27 -7.81 6.29
CA ILE A 11 -3.07 -6.91 5.44
C ILE A 11 -4.50 -7.44 5.26
N ARG A 12 -4.63 -8.73 4.92
CA ARG A 12 -5.95 -9.32 4.62
C ARG A 12 -6.88 -9.33 5.83
N ARG A 13 -6.32 -9.38 7.04
CA ARG A 13 -7.06 -9.42 8.30
C ARG A 13 -7.26 -8.04 8.93
N ASP A 14 -6.61 -7.01 8.40
CA ASP A 14 -6.70 -5.65 8.92
C ASP A 14 -8.09 -5.06 8.61
N PRO A 15 -8.92 -4.78 9.64
CA PRO A 15 -10.29 -4.29 9.45
C PRO A 15 -10.33 -2.89 8.84
N ASP A 16 -9.30 -2.08 9.05
CA ASP A 16 -9.23 -0.70 8.54
C ASP A 16 -8.89 -0.70 7.05
N ILE A 17 -8.15 -1.70 6.58
CA ILE A 17 -7.86 -1.90 5.15
C ILE A 17 -9.06 -2.58 4.46
N LYS A 18 -9.65 -3.60 5.08
CA LYS A 18 -10.71 -4.42 4.46
C LYS A 18 -11.99 -3.65 4.11
N LYS A 19 -12.29 -2.58 4.86
CA LYS A 19 -13.49 -1.75 4.66
C LYS A 19 -13.30 -0.67 3.58
N VAL A 20 -12.09 -0.48 3.08
CA VAL A 20 -11.78 0.57 2.12
C VAL A 20 -12.08 0.11 0.70
N LEU A 21 -12.84 0.93 -0.02
CA LEU A 21 -13.02 0.79 -1.46
C LEU A 21 -11.83 1.44 -2.15
N PHE A 22 -10.95 0.61 -2.71
CA PHE A 22 -9.79 1.09 -3.44
C PHE A 22 -10.11 1.34 -4.91
N ASP A 23 -9.82 2.56 -5.36
CA ASP A 23 -9.81 2.92 -6.76
C ASP A 23 -8.55 2.34 -7.44
N THR A 24 -8.75 1.65 -8.56
CA THR A 24 -7.67 0.92 -9.25
C THR A 24 -6.66 1.88 -9.89
N SER A 25 -7.10 3.05 -10.35
CA SER A 25 -6.21 4.06 -10.96
C SER A 25 -5.34 4.73 -9.89
N PHE A 26 -5.88 4.95 -8.70
CA PHE A 26 -5.15 5.45 -7.56
C PHE A 26 -4.11 4.44 -7.08
N LEU A 27 -4.48 3.16 -6.95
CA LEU A 27 -3.54 2.09 -6.62
C LEU A 27 -2.39 1.97 -7.63
N ASP A 28 -2.67 2.08 -8.94
CA ASP A 28 -1.63 2.06 -9.97
C ASP A 28 -0.69 3.27 -9.84
N SER A 29 -1.24 4.45 -9.57
CA SER A 29 -0.47 5.68 -9.35
C SER A 29 0.45 5.54 -8.14
N VAL A 30 -0.06 5.06 -7.00
CA VAL A 30 0.73 4.83 -5.78
C VAL A 30 1.80 3.77 -6.01
N GLY A 31 1.45 2.65 -6.64
CA GLY A 31 2.40 1.59 -6.96
C GLY A 31 3.51 2.06 -7.90
N ARG A 32 3.21 2.88 -8.92
CA ARG A 32 4.22 3.46 -9.81
C ARG A 32 5.13 4.44 -9.08
N THR A 33 4.58 5.26 -8.19
CA THR A 33 5.37 6.17 -7.35
C THR A 33 6.33 5.38 -6.45
N LEU A 34 5.86 4.30 -5.83
CA LEU A 34 6.68 3.44 -4.97
C LEU A 34 7.81 2.75 -5.73
N GLU A 35 7.51 2.23 -6.91
CA GLU A 35 8.51 1.57 -7.75
C GLU A 35 9.61 2.53 -8.21
N LYS A 36 9.21 3.73 -8.67
CA LYS A 36 10.13 4.68 -9.31
C LYS A 36 10.86 5.58 -8.32
N ARG A 37 10.16 6.05 -7.29
CA ARG A 37 10.66 7.08 -6.37
C ARG A 37 11.03 6.49 -5.03
N GLY A 38 10.26 5.53 -4.53
CA GLY A 38 10.54 4.85 -3.27
C GLY A 38 9.53 5.21 -2.20
N PHE A 39 9.84 4.79 -0.97
CA PHE A 39 8.90 4.85 0.15
C PHE A 39 8.63 6.29 0.62
N GLU A 40 9.66 7.12 0.75
CA GLU A 40 9.52 8.50 1.24
C GLU A 40 8.64 9.35 0.32
N GLU A 41 8.92 9.35 -0.98
CA GLU A 41 8.13 10.12 -1.95
C GLU A 41 6.72 9.57 -2.11
N THR A 42 6.53 8.27 -1.97
CA THR A 42 5.18 7.68 -1.95
C THR A 42 4.40 8.13 -0.73
N ARG A 43 5.06 8.25 0.42
CA ARG A 43 4.45 8.75 1.65
C ARG A 43 4.02 10.20 1.47
N LEU A 44 4.85 11.06 0.88
CA LEU A 44 4.49 12.44 0.55
C LEU A 44 3.32 12.52 -0.43
N PHE A 45 3.33 11.68 -1.47
CA PHE A 45 2.23 11.59 -2.44
C PHE A 45 0.90 11.20 -1.77
N LEU A 46 0.93 10.24 -0.85
CA LEU A 46 -0.25 9.81 -0.10
C LEU A 46 -0.72 10.89 0.89
N TRP A 47 0.20 11.62 1.52
CA TRP A 47 -0.14 12.76 2.38
C TRP A 47 -0.82 13.89 1.62
N ASP A 48 -0.34 14.22 0.42
CA ASP A 48 -1.00 15.20 -0.45
C ASP A 48 -2.40 14.72 -0.89
N SER A 49 -2.51 13.42 -1.20
CA SER A 49 -3.78 12.80 -1.57
C SER A 49 -4.79 12.73 -0.42
N HIS A 50 -4.34 12.78 0.83
CA HIS A 50 -5.20 12.77 2.02
C HIS A 50 -6.11 14.00 2.10
N SER A 51 -5.69 15.13 1.52
CA SER A 51 -6.51 16.36 1.51
C SER A 51 -7.70 16.29 0.54
N ARG A 52 -7.83 15.21 -0.24
CA ARG A 52 -8.95 14.98 -1.13
C ARG A 52 -9.95 14.01 -0.50
N GLU A 53 -11.18 14.47 -0.30
CA GLU A 53 -12.26 13.72 0.38
C GLU A 53 -12.54 12.34 -0.26
N ASP A 54 -12.41 12.23 -1.58
CA ASP A 54 -12.62 10.98 -2.33
C ASP A 54 -11.50 9.94 -2.12
N LEU A 55 -10.30 10.39 -1.73
CA LEU A 55 -9.12 9.55 -1.58
C LEU A 55 -8.65 9.38 -0.13
N GLU A 56 -9.12 10.21 0.80
CA GLU A 56 -8.67 10.26 2.19
C GLU A 56 -8.55 8.86 2.83
N LYS A 57 -9.64 8.08 2.82
CA LYS A 57 -9.66 6.72 3.42
C LYS A 57 -8.67 5.77 2.75
N GLN A 58 -8.50 5.88 1.43
CA GLN A 58 -7.55 5.06 0.68
C GLN A 58 -6.11 5.47 1.03
N ALA A 59 -5.85 6.77 1.10
CA ALA A 59 -4.55 7.32 1.45
C ALA A 59 -4.11 6.90 2.86
N ILE A 60 -4.99 7.00 3.86
CA ILE A 60 -4.74 6.56 5.23
C ILE A 60 -4.39 5.06 5.26
N ALA A 61 -5.21 4.23 4.62
CA ALA A 61 -4.95 2.79 4.59
C ALA A 61 -3.61 2.45 3.92
N LEU A 62 -3.30 3.09 2.79
CA LEU A 62 -2.06 2.90 2.06
C LEU A 62 -0.84 3.41 2.84
N LEU A 63 -0.95 4.49 3.62
CA LEU A 63 0.11 4.94 4.54
C LEU A 63 0.40 3.87 5.60
N GLY A 64 -0.64 3.26 6.19
CA GLY A 64 -0.49 2.17 7.15
C GLY A 64 0.19 0.94 6.53
N ILE A 65 -0.21 0.57 5.31
CA ILE A 65 0.41 -0.53 4.56
C ILE A 65 1.88 -0.23 4.26
N LEU A 66 2.17 0.98 3.79
CA LEU A 66 3.51 1.43 3.43
C LEU A 66 4.46 1.36 4.63
N GLY A 67 4.01 1.84 5.80
CA GLY A 67 4.77 1.74 7.05
C GLY A 67 5.05 0.29 7.48
N LYS A 68 4.07 -0.62 7.33
CA LYS A 68 4.26 -2.05 7.60
C LYS A 68 5.24 -2.69 6.60
N MET A 69 5.18 -2.31 5.31
CA MET A 69 6.09 -2.81 4.27
C MET A 69 7.55 -2.49 4.57
N GLU A 70 7.85 -1.28 5.06
CA GLU A 70 9.22 -0.88 5.39
C GLU A 70 9.83 -1.68 6.54
N GLY A 71 9.00 -2.24 7.42
CA GLY A 71 9.43 -3.17 8.46
C GLY A 71 9.77 -4.58 7.96
N VAL A 72 9.44 -4.90 6.71
CA VAL A 72 9.73 -6.20 6.09
C VAL A 72 10.92 -6.05 5.16
N ASP A 73 12.04 -6.66 5.53
CA ASP A 73 13.35 -6.41 4.93
C ASP A 73 13.38 -6.68 3.41
N MET A 74 12.70 -7.75 2.99
CA MET A 74 12.52 -8.10 1.59
C MET A 74 11.73 -7.04 0.80
N LEU A 75 10.66 -6.50 1.38
CA LEU A 75 9.79 -5.52 0.71
C LEU A 75 10.45 -4.15 0.63
N ARG A 76 11.16 -3.76 1.69
CA ARG A 76 11.99 -2.56 1.71
C ARG A 76 13.07 -2.58 0.62
N LYS A 77 13.75 -3.72 0.44
CA LYS A 77 14.82 -3.90 -0.56
C LYS A 77 14.28 -4.10 -1.98
N ASN A 78 13.06 -4.63 -2.14
CA ASN A 78 12.47 -4.93 -3.44
C ASN A 78 11.19 -4.12 -3.71
N ARG A 79 11.39 -2.92 -4.28
CA ARG A 79 10.30 -1.98 -4.62
C ARG A 79 9.35 -2.50 -5.70
N VAL A 80 9.80 -3.43 -6.56
CA VAL A 80 8.95 -4.04 -7.60
C VAL A 80 7.89 -4.92 -6.95
N ILE A 81 8.28 -5.74 -5.98
CA ILE A 81 7.33 -6.57 -5.22
C ILE A 81 6.37 -5.69 -4.43
N SER A 82 6.88 -4.67 -3.73
CA SER A 82 6.06 -3.75 -2.93
C SER A 82 5.04 -3.00 -3.80
N SER A 83 5.47 -2.50 -4.96
CA SER A 83 4.60 -1.92 -6.00
C SER A 83 3.51 -2.90 -6.45
N HIS A 84 3.90 -4.16 -6.73
CA HIS A 84 2.95 -5.18 -7.16
C HIS A 84 1.87 -5.47 -6.10
N ILE A 85 2.25 -5.51 -4.82
CA ILE A 85 1.29 -5.70 -3.71
C ILE A 85 0.29 -4.54 -3.66
N ILE A 86 0.76 -3.29 -3.70
CA ILE A 86 -0.13 -2.11 -3.68
C ILE A 86 -1.13 -2.17 -4.83
N ARG A 87 -0.67 -2.42 -6.06
CA ARG A 87 -1.54 -2.44 -7.26
C ARG A 87 -2.60 -3.54 -7.22
N ASN A 88 -2.33 -4.63 -6.49
CA ASN A 88 -3.22 -5.79 -6.43
C ASN A 88 -3.96 -5.90 -5.09
N ILE A 89 -3.87 -4.91 -4.20
CA ILE A 89 -4.42 -5.04 -2.84
C ILE A 89 -5.93 -5.30 -2.85
N HIS A 90 -6.67 -4.63 -3.74
CA HIS A 90 -8.11 -4.84 -3.90
C HIS A 90 -8.48 -6.29 -4.29
N ARG A 91 -7.58 -7.04 -4.94
CA ARG A 91 -7.77 -8.46 -5.30
C ARG A 91 -7.51 -9.37 -4.11
N MET A 92 -6.58 -9.00 -3.25
CA MET A 92 -6.19 -9.78 -2.07
C MET A 92 -7.22 -9.71 -0.94
N LEU A 93 -8.02 -8.65 -0.90
CA LEU A 93 -9.05 -8.43 0.11
C LEU A 93 -10.37 -9.15 -0.19
N LYS A 94 -10.53 -9.69 -1.40
CA LYS A 94 -11.63 -10.57 -1.79
C LYS A 94 -11.44 -12.00 -1.21
#